data_AF-A0A8T5XLQ0-F1
#
_entry.id   AF-A0A8T5XLQ0-F1
#
_cell.length_a   1.000
_cell.length_b   1.000
_cell.length_c   1.000
_cell.angle_alpha   90.00
_cell.angle_beta   90.00
_cell.angle_gamma   90.00
#
_symmetry.space_group_name_H-M   'P 1'
#
loop_
_entity.id
_entity.type
_entity.pdbx_description
1 polymer ?
#
loop_
_entity_poly.entity_id
_entity_poly.type
_entity_poly.pdbx_seq_one_letter_code
_entity_poly.pdbx_strand_id
1 'polypeptide(L)' 'MAKVMKTMDGNTAAAYVAYAFTDVAAIYPITPSSPMAELADDWAAHGKKNIFGQPVNVTELQSEGGASGAVHG' A
#
# COMPACT_ATOMS: atom_id res chain seq x y z
N MET A 1 -8.82 3.41 23.79
CA MET A 1 -8.34 2.03 23.56
C MET A 1 -6.85 1.96 23.85
N ALA A 2 -6.37 0.86 24.43
CA ALA A 2 -4.93 0.64 24.58
C ALA A 2 -4.29 0.42 23.20
N LYS A 3 -3.03 0.84 23.03
CA LYS A 3 -2.28 0.57 21.79
C LYS A 3 -2.03 -0.94 21.67
N VAL A 4 -2.28 -1.49 20.48
CA VAL A 4 -1.97 -2.89 20.17
C VAL A 4 -0.51 -2.98 19.77
N MET A 5 0.29 -3.71 20.55
CA MET A 5 1.70 -3.98 20.22
C MET A 5 1.77 -5.21 19.31
N LYS A 6 2.52 -5.10 18.20
CA LYS A 6 2.71 -6.19 17.24
C LYS A 6 4.15 -6.15 16.72
N THR A 7 4.78 -7.32 16.64
CA THR A 7 6.08 -7.47 15.97
C THR A 7 5.89 -7.45 14.46
N MET A 8 6.62 -6.59 13.76
CA MET A 8 6.63 -6.50 12.30
C MET A 8 7.92 -5.86 11.81
N ASP A 9 8.26 -6.05 10.54
CA ASP A 9 9.36 -5.32 9.89
C ASP A 9 8.94 -3.89 9.47
N GLY A 10 9.92 -3.11 9.00
CA GLY A 10 9.71 -1.71 8.61
C GLY A 10 8.79 -1.54 7.40
N ASN A 11 8.86 -2.42 6.40
CA ASN A 11 7.99 -2.36 5.22
C ASN A 11 6.53 -2.60 5.61
N THR A 12 6.28 -3.60 6.45
CA THR A 12 4.95 -3.92 6.97
C THR A 12 4.38 -2.75 7.78
N ALA A 13 5.22 -2.11 8.60
CA ALA A 13 4.80 -0.94 9.38
C ALA A 13 4.46 0.27 8.48
N ALA A 14 5.29 0.55 7.47
CA ALA A 14 5.06 1.61 6.50
C ALA A 14 3.79 1.36 5.67
N ALA A 15 3.64 0.16 5.12
CA ALA A 15 2.47 -0.25 4.36
C ALA A 15 1.19 -0.15 5.19
N TYR A 16 1.22 -0.57 6.47
CA TYR A 16 0.03 -0.53 7.35
C TYR A 16 -0.54 0.88 7.48
N VAL A 17 0.33 1.88 7.63
CA VAL A 17 -0.10 3.28 7.71
C VAL A 17 -0.47 3.81 6.34
N ALA A 18 0.36 3.58 5.31
CA ALA A 18 0.09 4.03 3.95
C ALA A 18 -1.29 3.55 3.45
N TYR A 19 -1.59 2.27 3.64
CA TYR A 19 -2.88 1.67 3.26
C TYR A 19 -4.06 2.36 3.94
N ALA A 20 -3.93 2.72 5.22
CA ALA A 20 -5.02 3.34 5.97
C ALA A 20 -5.42 4.70 5.39
N PHE A 21 -4.48 5.48 4.84
CA PHE A 21 -4.69 6.85 4.39
C PHE A 21 -4.75 7.02 2.86
N THR A 22 -4.73 5.92 2.09
CA THR A 22 -4.65 5.94 0.63
C THR A 22 -5.94 5.43 0.02
N ASP A 23 -6.41 6.04 -1.07
CA ASP A 23 -7.48 5.50 -1.93
C ASP A 23 -6.96 4.80 -3.18
N VAL A 24 -5.86 5.32 -3.75
CA VAL A 24 -5.24 4.82 -4.99
C VAL A 24 -3.74 4.66 -4.78
N ALA A 25 -3.19 3.53 -5.18
CA ALA A 25 -1.76 3.24 -5.16
C ALA A 25 -1.29 2.79 -6.55
N ALA A 26 -0.56 3.67 -7.25
CA ALA A 26 0.16 3.28 -8.46
C ALA A 26 1.55 2.78 -8.07
N ILE A 27 1.87 1.54 -8.44
CA ILE A 27 3.06 0.83 -7.95
C ILE A 27 3.96 0.34 -9.10
N TYR A 28 5.22 0.10 -8.76
CA TYR A 28 6.17 -0.64 -9.58
C TYR A 28 7.15 -1.38 -8.64
N PRO A 29 7.46 -2.67 -8.88
CA PRO A 29 8.30 -3.45 -7.98
C PRO A 29 9.78 -3.07 -8.13
N ILE A 30 10.43 -2.75 -7.01
CA ILE A 30 11.88 -2.59 -6.90
C ILE A 30 12.38 -2.96 -5.50
N THR A 31 13.46 -3.73 -5.41
CA THR A 31 14.09 -4.10 -4.13
C THR A 31 14.70 -2.85 -3.47
N PRO A 32 14.53 -2.63 -2.16
CA PRO A 32 13.90 -3.50 -1.15
C PRO A 32 12.44 -3.14 -0.81
N SER A 33 11.77 -2.30 -1.60
CA SER A 33 10.44 -1.75 -1.27
C SER A 33 9.26 -2.59 -1.77
N SER A 34 9.46 -3.55 -2.68
CA SER A 34 8.40 -4.42 -3.23
C SER A 34 7.44 -4.99 -2.17
N PRO A 35 7.89 -5.44 -0.98
CA PRO A 35 6.98 -5.97 0.03
C PRO A 35 5.88 -5.00 0.49
N MET A 36 6.10 -3.67 0.42
CA MET A 36 5.06 -2.70 0.77
C MET A 36 3.90 -2.71 -0.22
N ALA A 37 4.21 -2.82 -1.51
CA ALA A 37 3.23 -2.84 -2.58
C ALA A 37 2.47 -4.17 -2.61
N GLU A 38 3.18 -5.29 -2.42
CA GLU A 38 2.60 -6.64 -2.31
C GLU A 38 1.61 -6.73 -1.14
N LEU A 39 1.99 -6.22 0.05
CA LEU A 39 1.08 -6.18 1.20
C LEU A 39 -0.17 -5.33 0.95
N ALA A 40 -0.02 -4.20 0.25
CA ALA A 40 -1.15 -3.35 -0.08
C ALA A 40 -2.12 -4.06 -1.06
N ASP A 41 -1.59 -4.72 -2.08
CA ASP A 41 -2.38 -5.51 -3.03
C ASP A 41 -3.10 -6.68 -2.33
N ASP A 42 -2.36 -7.45 -1.53
CA ASP A 42 -2.91 -8.56 -0.74
C ASP A 42 -4.05 -8.09 0.18
N TRP A 43 -3.85 -6.97 0.89
CA TRP A 43 -4.86 -6.43 1.78
C TRP A 43 -6.10 -5.92 1.04
N ALA A 44 -5.92 -5.30 -0.12
CA ALA A 44 -7.01 -4.86 -0.98
C ALA A 44 -7.82 -6.07 -1.49
N ALA A 45 -7.15 -7.13 -1.97
CA ALA A 45 -7.77 -8.37 -2.40
C ALA A 45 -8.56 -9.07 -1.28
N HIS A 46 -8.07 -9.00 -0.03
CA HIS A 46 -8.77 -9.51 1.15
C HIS A 46 -9.84 -8.55 1.71
N GLY A 47 -10.13 -7.44 1.03
CA GLY A 47 -11.18 -6.50 1.41
C GLY A 47 -10.86 -5.66 2.65
N LYS A 48 -9.58 -5.53 3.04
CA LYS A 48 -9.17 -4.60 4.10
C LYS A 48 -9.60 -3.20 3.70
N LYS A 49 -10.26 -2.48 4.60
CA LYS A 49 -10.70 -1.11 4.33
C LYS A 49 -9.69 -0.09 4.83
N ASN A 50 -9.50 0.97 4.07
CA ASN A 50 -8.84 2.20 4.51
C ASN A 50 -9.78 2.99 5.45
N ILE A 51 -9.36 4.15 5.93
CA ILE A 51 -10.17 4.98 6.85
C ILE A 51 -11.44 5.55 6.22
N PHE A 52 -11.52 5.54 4.89
CA PHE A 52 -12.66 6.02 4.12
C PHE A 52 -13.70 4.93 3.85
N GLY A 53 -13.40 3.68 4.21
CA GLY A 53 -14.35 2.55 4.17
C GLY A 53 -14.31 1.72 2.88
N GLN A 54 -13.31 1.93 2.02
CA GLN A 54 -13.07 1.14 0.80
C GLN A 54 -11.70 0.44 0.82
N PRO A 55 -11.52 -0.66 0.06
CA PRO A 55 -10.21 -1.18 -0.28
C PRO A 55 -9.41 -0.17 -1.10
N VAL A 56 -8.08 -0.18 -0.97
CA VAL A 56 -7.20 0.62 -1.81
C VAL A 56 -7.25 0.09 -3.24
N ASN A 57 -7.35 0.96 -4.23
CA ASN A 57 -7.18 0.59 -5.63
C ASN A 57 -5.69 0.53 -5.96
N VAL A 58 -5.14 -0.68 -6.09
CA VAL A 58 -3.72 -0.91 -6.40
C VAL A 58 -3.59 -1.19 -7.90
N THR A 59 -2.64 -0.53 -8.57
CA THR A 59 -2.37 -0.75 -10.00
C THR A 59 -0.87 -0.76 -10.25
N GLU A 60 -0.37 -1.89 -10.77
CA GLU A 60 1.01 -2.00 -11.24
C GLU A 60 1.17 -1.39 -12.63
N LEU A 61 2.24 -0.62 -12.81
CA LEU A 61 2.55 0.07 -14.06
C LEU A 61 3.85 -0.44 -14.68
N GLN A 62 4.22 0.11 -15.84
CA GLN A 62 5.36 -0.37 -16.62
C GLN A 62 6.74 0.09 -16.12
N SER A 63 6.79 1.12 -15.27
CA SER A 63 8.00 1.66 -14.66
C SER A 63 7.67 2.57 -13.49
N GLU A 64 8.66 2.92 -12.67
CA GLU A 64 8.53 3.93 -11.61
C GLU A 64 8.18 5.32 -12.19
N GLY A 65 8.61 5.61 -13.42
CA GLY A 65 8.21 6.82 -14.14
C GLY A 65 6.72 6.83 -14.48
N GLY A 66 6.17 5.68 -14.86
CA GLY A 66 4.73 5.48 -15.03
C GLY A 66 3.96 5.64 -13.72
N ALA A 67 4.46 5.01 -12.64
CA ALA A 67 3.92 5.15 -11.29
C ALA A 67 3.89 6.61 -10.83
N SER A 68 4.98 7.35 -10.99
CA SER A 68 5.03 8.78 -10.64
C SER A 68 4.05 9.61 -11.48
N GLY A 69 3.88 9.30 -12.76
CA GLY A 69 2.92 9.98 -13.62
C GLY A 69 1.47 9.74 -13.19
N ALA A 70 1.14 8.50 -12.84
CA ALA A 70 -0.18 8.14 -12.36
C ALA A 70 -0.48 8.69 -10.95
N VAL A 71 0.51 8.78 -10.06
CA VAL A 71 0.37 9.45 -8.75
C VAL A 71 0.12 10.94 -8.89
N HIS A 72 0.68 11.59 -9.93
CA HIS A 72 0.47 13.02 -10.17
C HIS A 72 -0.93 13.35 -10.69
N GLY A 73 -1.52 12.48 -11.52
CA GLY A 73 -2.85 12.66 -12.10
C GLY A 73 -3.98 12.49 -11.11
#